data_AF-A0A0S7WI06-F1
#
_entry.id   AF-A0A0S7WI06-F1
#
_cell.length_a   1.000
_cell.length_b   1.000
_cell.length_c   1.000
_cell.angle_alpha   90.00
_cell.angle_beta   90.00
_cell.angle_gamma   90.00
#
_symmetry.space_group_name_H-M   'P 1'
#
loop_
_entity.id
_entity.type
_entity.pdbx_description
1 polymer ?
#
loop_
_entity_poly.entity_id
_entity_poly.type
_entity_poly.pdbx_seq_one_letter_code
_entity_poly.pdbx_strand_id
1 'polypeptide(L)'
;MLLATAVVVVYLIFTAASSAIQSFQLGEDEDRLRDEVQGLEDRYHRLSALRDYLNSDEYIEWIARRELGLVGPGEMGIIVQPAPTPVPSEDQGEEGSQAEQGQQQGRWWEDIIGQ
;
A
#
# COMPACT_ATOMS: atom_id res chain seq x y z
N MET A 1 53.87 -41.65 -34.88
CA MET A 1 53.98 -40.25 -34.40
C MET A 1 52.74 -39.43 -34.75
N LEU A 2 52.34 -39.30 -36.03
CA LEU A 2 51.16 -38.50 -36.44
C LEU A 2 49.81 -38.93 -35.82
N LEU A 3 49.60 -40.23 -35.63
CA LEU A 3 48.35 -40.75 -35.04
C LEU A 3 48.28 -40.43 -33.54
N ALA A 4 49.40 -40.53 -32.83
CA ALA A 4 49.48 -40.16 -31.41
C ALA A 4 49.26 -38.67 -31.21
N THR A 5 49.83 -37.82 -32.07
CA THR A 5 49.58 -36.37 -32.02
C THR A 5 48.12 -36.03 -32.30
N ALA A 6 47.47 -36.71 -33.24
CA ALA A 6 46.04 -36.50 -33.52
C ALA A 6 45.15 -36.84 -32.31
N VAL A 7 45.44 -37.95 -31.61
CA VAL A 7 44.72 -38.35 -30.39
C VAL A 7 44.89 -37.31 -29.28
N VAL A 8 46.12 -36.80 -29.09
CA VAL A 8 46.39 -35.76 -28.07
C VAL A 8 45.63 -34.47 -28.40
N VAL A 9 45.60 -34.05 -29.67
CA VAL A 9 44.87 -32.84 -30.08
C VAL A 9 43.38 -33.00 -29.84
N VAL A 10 42.78 -34.14 -30.20
CA VAL A 10 41.36 -34.41 -29.94
C VAL A 10 41.06 -34.42 -28.44
N TYR A 11 41.93 -35.04 -27.63
CA TYR A 11 41.78 -35.07 -26.17
C TYR A 11 41.86 -33.67 -25.54
N LEU A 12 42.77 -32.81 -26.03
CA LEU A 12 42.89 -31.43 -25.57
C LEU A 12 41.67 -30.60 -25.96
N ILE A 13 41.15 -30.76 -27.18
CA ILE A 13 39.92 -30.08 -27.62
C ILE A 13 38.73 -30.50 -26.74
N PHE A 14 38.59 -31.81 -26.48
CA PHE A 14 37.51 -32.33 -25.65
C PHE A 14 37.59 -31.83 -24.19
N THR A 15 38.79 -31.78 -23.63
CA THR A 15 39.06 -31.29 -22.26
C THR A 15 38.85 -29.77 -22.15
N ALA A 16 39.27 -29.00 -23.15
CA ALA A 16 39.07 -27.56 -23.17
C ALA A 16 37.57 -27.22 -23.31
N ALA A 17 36.85 -27.95 -24.17
CA ALA A 17 35.42 -27.78 -24.34
C ALA A 17 34.64 -28.11 -23.05
N SER A 18 34.99 -29.21 -22.36
CA SER A 18 34.32 -29.57 -21.11
C SER A 18 34.62 -28.59 -19.97
N SER A 19 35.86 -28.11 -19.87
CA SER A 19 36.27 -27.14 -18.84
C SER A 19 35.61 -25.78 -19.04
N ALA A 20 35.48 -25.33 -20.30
CA ALA A 20 34.78 -24.09 -20.62
C ALA A 20 33.31 -24.15 -20.20
N ILE A 21 32.62 -25.26 -20.51
CA ILE A 21 31.19 -25.45 -20.17
C ILE A 21 30.95 -25.46 -18.64
N GLN A 22 31.88 -25.99 -17.85
CA GLN A 22 31.79 -25.96 -16.38
C GLN A 22 32.03 -24.56 -15.81
N SER A 23 32.95 -23.79 -16.40
CA SER A 23 33.23 -22.42 -15.93
C SER A 23 32.07 -21.45 -16.17
N PHE A 24 31.27 -21.64 -17.22
CA PHE A 24 30.09 -20.82 -17.48
C PHE A 24 28.95 -21.10 -16.50
N GLN A 25 28.70 -22.37 -16.16
CA GLN A 25 27.65 -22.74 -15.19
C GLN A 25 27.95 -22.21 -13.77
N LEU A 26 29.23 -22.17 -13.37
CA LEU A 26 29.61 -21.66 -12.05
C LEU A 26 29.41 -20.14 -11.91
N GLY A 27 29.59 -19.38 -13.00
CA GLY A 27 29.34 -17.94 -13.02
C GLY A 27 27.86 -17.59 -12.97
N GLU A 28 27.03 -18.28 -13.77
CA GLU A 28 25.57 -18.07 -13.76
C GLU A 28 24.94 -18.39 -12.41
N ASP A 29 25.41 -19.43 -11.72
CA ASP A 29 24.91 -19.76 -10.39
C ASP A 29 25.32 -18.74 -9.32
N GLU A 30 26.53 -18.18 -9.39
CA GLU A 30 26.97 -17.14 -8.46
C GLU A 30 26.16 -15.85 -8.64
N ASP A 31 25.96 -15.40 -9.88
CA ASP A 31 25.19 -14.19 -10.19
C ASP A 31 23.72 -14.37 -9.78
N ARG A 32 23.11 -15.52 -10.06
CA ARG A 32 21.74 -15.82 -9.62
C ARG A 32 21.60 -15.80 -8.10
N LEU A 33 22.52 -16.43 -7.37
CA LEU A 33 22.49 -16.42 -5.89
C LEU A 33 22.66 -15.00 -5.34
N ARG A 34 23.52 -14.20 -5.97
CA ARG A 34 23.75 -12.80 -5.58
C ARG A 34 22.48 -11.95 -5.75
N ASP A 35 21.80 -12.11 -6.88
CA ASP A 35 20.52 -11.43 -7.14
C ASP A 35 19.43 -11.88 -6.17
N GLU A 36 19.37 -13.18 -5.85
CA GLU A 36 18.41 -13.72 -4.88
C GLU A 36 18.64 -13.13 -3.48
N VAL A 37 19.90 -13.02 -3.02
CA VAL A 37 20.26 -12.41 -1.74
C VAL A 37 19.88 -10.94 -1.70
N GLN A 38 20.26 -10.16 -2.73
CA GLN A 38 19.91 -8.73 -2.79
C GLN A 38 18.39 -8.52 -2.76
N GLY A 39 17.65 -9.30 -3.56
CA GLY A 39 16.19 -9.22 -3.56
C GLY A 39 15.56 -9.64 -2.23
N LEU A 40 16.23 -10.49 -1.44
CA LEU A 40 15.75 -10.89 -0.11
C LEU A 40 16.05 -9.82 0.95
N GLU A 41 17.22 -9.20 0.89
CA GLU A 41 17.61 -8.08 1.76
C GLU A 41 16.69 -6.87 1.57
N ASP A 42 16.39 -6.50 0.32
CA ASP A 42 15.45 -5.41 0.03
C ASP A 42 14.05 -5.67 0.61
N ARG A 43 13.57 -6.91 0.48
CA ARG A 43 12.29 -7.33 1.06
C ARG A 43 12.33 -7.26 2.58
N TYR A 44 13.41 -7.72 3.19
CA TYR A 44 13.60 -7.66 4.63
C TYR A 44 13.59 -6.21 5.13
N HIS A 45 14.35 -5.32 4.49
CA HIS A 45 14.41 -3.90 4.85
C HIS A 45 13.04 -3.23 4.75
N ARG A 46 12.29 -3.50 3.67
CA ARG A 46 10.94 -2.97 3.48
C ARG A 46 9.99 -3.43 4.58
N LEU A 47 10.00 -4.72 4.92
CA LEU A 47 9.14 -5.28 5.96
C LEU A 47 9.53 -4.76 7.34
N SER A 48 10.83 -4.62 7.62
CA SER A 48 11.30 -4.04 8.88
C SER A 48 10.83 -2.59 9.02
N ALA A 49 11.03 -1.76 7.99
CA ALA A 49 10.59 -0.37 8.02
C ALA A 49 9.08 -0.24 8.23
N LEU A 50 8.27 -1.10 7.59
CA LEU A 50 6.82 -1.12 7.80
C LEU A 50 6.47 -1.53 9.23
N ARG A 51 7.13 -2.57 9.75
CA ARG A 51 6.94 -3.02 11.13
C ARG A 51 7.27 -1.91 12.13
N ASP A 52 8.37 -1.20 11.90
CA ASP A 52 8.82 -0.12 12.78
C ASP A 52 7.85 1.06 12.74
N TYR A 53 7.36 1.42 11.55
CA TYR A 53 6.30 2.43 11.40
C TYR A 53 5.01 2.04 12.12
N LEU A 54 4.56 0.78 11.98
CA LEU A 54 3.33 0.32 12.65
C LEU A 54 3.48 0.22 14.18
N ASN A 55 4.70 0.04 14.67
CA ASN A 55 4.99 0.07 16.12
C ASN A 55 5.33 1.48 16.63
N SER A 56 5.34 2.49 15.76
CA SER A 56 5.61 3.86 16.18
C SER A 56 4.45 4.41 17.00
N ASP A 57 4.79 5.25 17.99
CA ASP A 57 3.79 5.89 18.85
C ASP A 57 2.78 6.71 18.05
N GLU A 58 3.21 7.38 16.97
CA GLU A 58 2.31 8.16 16.10
C GLU A 58 1.23 7.28 15.45
N TYR A 59 1.61 6.12 14.91
CA TYR A 59 0.63 5.21 14.29
C TYR A 59 -0.33 4.63 15.33
N ILE A 60 0.19 4.27 16.50
CA ILE A 60 -0.62 3.76 17.62
C ILE A 60 -1.61 4.82 18.09
N GLU A 61 -1.15 6.06 18.28
CA GLU A 61 -2.00 7.20 18.67
C GLU A 61 -3.05 7.51 17.62
N TRP A 62 -2.69 7.45 16.33
CA TRP A 62 -3.62 7.65 15.23
C TRP A 62 -4.76 6.62 15.23
N ILE A 63 -4.44 5.33 15.38
CA ILE A 63 -5.45 4.26 15.52
C ILE A 63 -6.28 4.46 16.80
N ALA A 64 -5.63 4.77 17.92
CA ALA A 64 -6.30 4.96 19.20
C ALA A 64 -7.34 6.07 19.14
N ARG A 65 -7.01 7.21 18.53
CA ARG A 65 -7.94 8.33 18.35
C ARG A 65 -9.05 8.02 17.37
N ARG A 66 -8.71 7.43 16.22
CA ARG A 66 -9.63 7.30 15.10
C ARG A 66 -10.61 6.14 15.25
N GLU A 67 -10.10 4.97 15.63
CA GLU A 67 -10.91 3.74 15.66
C GLU A 67 -11.40 3.39 17.06
N LEU A 68 -10.63 3.76 18.09
CA LEU A 68 -10.99 3.47 19.48
C LEU A 68 -11.58 4.68 20.22
N GLY A 69 -11.54 5.89 19.62
CA GLY A 69 -12.00 7.12 20.26
C GLY A 69 -11.24 7.49 21.55
N LEU A 70 -10.05 6.91 21.75
CA LEU A 70 -9.21 7.14 22.91
C LEU A 70 -8.47 8.48 22.75
N VAL A 71 -8.25 9.15 23.88
CA VAL A 71 -7.52 10.42 23.95
C VAL A 71 -6.25 10.25 24.79
N GLY A 72 -5.26 11.09 24.54
CA GLY A 72 -3.99 11.06 25.27
C GLY A 72 -4.18 11.40 26.76
N PRO A 73 -3.21 11.05 27.62
CA PRO A 73 -3.25 11.39 29.03
C PRO A 73 -3.30 12.91 29.22
N GLY A 74 -4.34 13.41 29.87
CA GLY A 74 -4.56 14.84 30.11
C GLY A 74 -5.35 15.58 29.01
N GLU A 75 -5.75 14.90 27.94
CA GLU A 75 -6.65 15.44 26.92
C GLU A 75 -8.13 15.25 27.30
N MET A 76 -9.02 16.17 26.90
CA MET A 76 -10.47 16.09 27.15
C MET A 76 -11.19 15.61 25.89
N GLY A 77 -11.75 14.40 25.93
CA GLY A 77 -12.56 13.85 24.84
C GLY A 77 -13.92 14.55 24.74
N ILE A 78 -14.28 15.03 23.54
CA ILE A 78 -15.58 15.66 23.25
C ILE A 78 -16.43 14.66 22.46
N ILE A 79 -17.60 14.30 23.00
CA ILE A 79 -18.57 13.46 22.31
C ILE A 79 -19.70 14.36 21.79
N VAL A 80 -19.83 14.46 20.46
CA VAL A 80 -20.95 15.17 19.84
C VAL A 80 -22.14 14.23 19.80
N GLN A 81 -23.13 14.47 20.67
CA GLN A 81 -24.42 13.79 20.57
C GLN A 81 -25.25 14.45 19.47
N PRO A 82 -25.87 13.68 18.56
CA PRO A 82 -26.80 14.25 17.60
C PRO A 82 -27.96 14.91 18.36
N ALA A 83 -28.35 16.11 17.92
CA ALA A 83 -29.51 16.79 18.48
C ALA A 83 -30.73 15.86 18.38
N PRO A 84 -31.58 15.79 19.42
CA PRO A 84 -32.80 15.00 19.34
C PRO A 84 -33.58 15.47 18.10
N THR A 85 -33.82 14.54 17.17
CA THR A 85 -34.67 14.79 16.01
C THR A 85 -35.97 15.39 16.54
N PRO A 86 -36.36 16.61 16.12
CA PRO A 86 -37.64 17.16 16.52
C PRO A 86 -38.70 16.19 16.02
N VAL A 87 -39.26 15.40 16.95
CA VAL A 87 -40.48 14.65 16.70
C VAL A 87 -41.51 15.71 16.31
N PRO A 88 -42.09 15.63 15.10
CA PRO A 88 -43.14 16.56 14.70
C PRO A 88 -44.21 16.48 15.77
N SER A 89 -44.34 17.55 16.55
CA SER A 89 -45.43 17.67 17.48
C SER A 89 -46.64 17.95 16.61
N GLU A 90 -47.44 16.93 16.36
CA GLU A 90 -48.82 17.06 15.89
C GLU A 90 -49.62 17.75 17.00
N ASP A 91 -49.40 19.04 17.20
CA ASP A 91 -50.44 19.88 17.76
C ASP A 91 -50.25 21.35 17.39
N GLN A 92 -51.37 21.94 17.00
CA GLN A 92 -51.68 23.37 16.91
C GLN A 92 -51.22 24.08 15.64
N GLY A 93 -52.17 24.10 14.69
CA GLY A 93 -52.13 25.01 13.56
C GLY A 93 -52.21 26.47 14.00
N GLU A 94 -51.67 27.32 13.15
CA GLU A 94 -52.17 28.66 12.89
C GLU A 94 -51.63 29.08 11.52
N GLU A 95 -52.56 29.46 10.65
CA GLU A 95 -52.34 30.00 9.32
C GLU A 95 -51.49 31.27 9.33
N GLY A 96 -50.53 31.33 8.41
CA GLY A 96 -49.88 32.60 8.06
C GLY A 96 -48.53 32.43 7.37
N SER A 97 -48.54 32.49 6.04
CA SER A 97 -47.40 32.96 5.22
C SER A 97 -46.23 31.98 4.96
N GLN A 98 -46.51 30.82 4.34
CA GLN A 98 -45.50 30.00 3.65
C GLN A 98 -46.04 29.42 2.33
N ALA A 99 -46.36 30.27 1.35
CA ALA A 99 -46.71 29.80 0.00
C ALA A 99 -45.74 30.26 -1.11
N GLU A 100 -44.83 31.20 -0.84
CA GLU A 100 -43.92 31.73 -1.88
C GLU A 100 -42.43 31.40 -1.66
N GLN A 101 -42.02 30.92 -0.49
CA GLN A 101 -40.61 30.62 -0.20
C GLN A 101 -40.12 29.24 -0.69
N GLY A 102 -41.05 28.33 -1.04
CA GLY A 102 -40.72 26.98 -1.50
C GLY A 102 -40.29 26.87 -2.97
N GLN A 103 -40.59 27.87 -3.81
CA GLN A 103 -40.26 27.83 -5.24
C GLN A 103 -38.93 28.52 -5.61
N GLN A 104 -38.34 29.30 -4.70
CA GLN A 104 -37.04 29.95 -4.92
C GLN A 104 -35.85 29.14 -4.36
N GLN A 105 -36.05 28.34 -3.31
CA GLN A 105 -35.00 27.47 -2.76
C GLN A 105 -34.63 26.30 -3.70
N GLY A 106 -35.37 26.14 -4.80
CA GLY A 106 -35.34 24.99 -5.69
C GLY A 106 -34.51 25.10 -6.97
N ARG A 107 -33.69 26.15 -7.18
CA ARG A 107 -33.16 26.46 -8.53
C ARG A 107 -31.66 26.71 -8.65
N TRP A 108 -30.88 26.59 -7.59
CA TRP A 108 -29.43 26.82 -7.67
C TRP A 108 -28.67 25.70 -8.37
N TRP A 109 -29.20 24.48 -8.36
CA TRP A 109 -28.56 23.33 -8.98
C TRP A 109 -28.67 23.34 -10.51
N GLU A 110 -29.76 23.87 -11.07
CA GLU A 110 -29.97 23.94 -12.54
C GLU A 110 -28.89 24.75 -13.26
N ASP A 111 -28.31 25.76 -12.61
CA ASP A 111 -27.24 26.60 -13.14
C ASP A 111 -25.86 25.88 -13.16
N ILE A 112 -25.68 24.86 -12.31
CA ILE A 112 -24.38 24.17 -12.15
C ILE A 112 -24.25 22.95 -13.08
N ILE A 113 -25.37 22.32 -13.45
CA ILE A 113 -25.40 21.10 -14.28
C ILE A 113 -25.89 21.35 -15.71
N GLY A 114 -26.19 22.61 -16.06
CA GLY A 114 -26.86 23.02 -17.29
C GLY A 114 -26.00 23.69 -18.37
N GLN A 115 -24.68 23.48 -18.40
CA GLN A 115 -23.81 23.82 -19.56
C GLN A 115 -23.08 22.59 -20.10
#